data_AF-A0A6T9D2D3-F1
#
_entry.id   AF-A0A6T9D2D3-F1
#
_cell.length_a   1.000
_cell.length_b   1.000
_cell.length_c   1.000
_cell.angle_alpha   90.00
_cell.angle_beta   90.00
_cell.angle_gamma   90.00
#
_symmetry.space_group_name_H-M   'P 1'
#
loop_
_entity.id
_entity.type
_entity.pdbx_description
1 polymer ?
#
loop_
_entity_poly.entity_id
_entity_poly.type
_entity_poly.pdbx_seq_one_letter_code
_entity_poly.pdbx_strand_id
1 'polypeptide(L)'
;SRLLQPPPPASVTAGRPPEPLHLPPRLGRGQTSAAMAISNKKLQKIMTLPINQIFRYLQNRNRVQVWLHEQSDLRIEGRILGFDEYMNLVIDDAEEVLVKKKTRRAIGRILLKGDNICLMMNTGV
;
A
#
# COMPACT_ATOMS: atom_id res chain seq x y z
N SER A 1 -51.09 -24.55 -31.48
CA SER A 1 -50.74 -25.41 -32.62
C SER A 1 -50.83 -24.59 -33.89
N ARG A 2 -49.71 -24.49 -34.63
CA ARG A 2 -49.56 -23.92 -36.01
C ARG A 2 -49.75 -22.39 -36.12
N LEU A 3 -49.02 -21.62 -36.94
CA LEU A 3 -47.94 -21.87 -37.92
C LEU A 3 -47.30 -20.52 -38.32
N LEU A 4 -46.08 -20.59 -38.85
CA LEU A 4 -45.23 -19.59 -39.51
C LEU A 4 -45.90 -18.47 -40.35
N GLN A 5 -45.26 -17.30 -40.39
CA GLN A 5 -45.48 -16.16 -41.32
C GLN A 5 -44.98 -16.44 -42.75
N PRO A 6 -45.38 -15.61 -43.74
CA PRO A 6 -44.50 -15.23 -44.85
C PRO A 6 -44.44 -13.70 -45.14
N PRO A 7 -43.38 -13.17 -45.79
CA PRO A 7 -43.18 -11.74 -46.07
C PRO A 7 -43.56 -11.33 -47.51
N PRO A 8 -43.64 -10.02 -47.83
CA PRO A 8 -43.23 -9.54 -49.16
C PRO A 8 -42.38 -8.24 -49.16
N PRO A 9 -41.79 -7.86 -50.32
CA PRO A 9 -40.54 -7.07 -50.40
C PRO A 9 -40.68 -5.58 -50.78
N ALA A 10 -39.55 -4.89 -50.53
CA ALA A 10 -39.05 -3.55 -50.87
C ALA A 10 -39.75 -2.66 -51.93
N SER A 11 -39.72 -1.34 -51.66
CA SER A 11 -39.62 -0.31 -52.71
C SER A 11 -38.84 0.92 -52.23
N VAL A 12 -37.75 1.21 -52.96
CA VAL A 12 -36.81 2.32 -52.87
C VAL A 12 -37.40 3.61 -53.47
N THR A 13 -37.17 4.76 -52.83
CA THR A 13 -37.13 6.09 -53.47
C THR A 13 -36.34 7.04 -52.54
N ALA A 14 -35.04 7.28 -52.73
CA ALA A 14 -34.40 8.20 -53.70
C ALA A 14 -34.70 9.70 -53.44
N GLY A 15 -33.75 10.40 -52.82
CA GLY A 15 -33.64 11.86 -52.74
C GLY A 15 -32.22 12.28 -52.37
N ARG A 16 -31.54 12.98 -53.28
CA ARG A 16 -30.08 13.18 -53.42
C ARG A 16 -29.39 14.16 -52.44
N PRO A 17 -28.04 14.09 -52.29
CA PRO A 17 -27.15 15.15 -51.77
C PRO A 17 -26.78 16.17 -52.88
N PRO A 18 -26.36 17.41 -52.57
CA PRO A 18 -24.91 17.79 -52.51
C PRO A 18 -24.66 19.00 -51.53
N GLU A 19 -23.48 19.51 -51.16
CA GLU A 19 -22.17 19.69 -51.78
C GLU A 19 -21.02 19.77 -50.74
N PRO A 20 -19.75 19.54 -51.14
CA PRO A 20 -18.55 19.77 -50.34
C PRO A 20 -17.83 21.10 -50.67
N LEU A 21 -17.00 21.59 -49.72
CA LEU A 21 -15.60 22.05 -49.92
C LEU A 21 -15.23 23.28 -49.06
N HIS A 22 -14.53 23.04 -47.94
CA HIS A 22 -13.44 23.95 -47.52
C HIS A 22 -12.35 23.18 -46.78
N LEU A 23 -11.15 23.17 -47.38
CA LEU A 23 -9.91 22.69 -46.77
C LEU A 23 -9.50 23.55 -45.57
N PRO A 24 -8.68 23.03 -44.62
CA PRO A 24 -8.12 23.81 -43.54
C PRO A 24 -6.81 24.51 -43.97
N PRO A 25 -6.57 25.74 -43.51
CA PRO A 25 -5.22 26.15 -43.14
C PRO A 25 -5.28 26.98 -41.82
N ARG A 26 -4.40 26.90 -40.82
CA ARG A 26 -2.99 26.55 -40.74
C ARG A 26 -2.62 26.13 -39.32
N LEU A 27 -1.57 25.34 -39.22
CA LEU A 27 -0.76 25.09 -38.03
C LEU A 27 -0.30 26.43 -37.41
N GLY A 28 -0.95 26.84 -36.33
CA GLY A 28 -0.55 27.93 -35.44
C GLY A 28 0.21 27.37 -34.24
N ARG A 29 1.46 27.79 -34.12
CA ARG A 29 2.46 27.41 -33.13
C ARG A 29 2.19 28.10 -31.78
N GLY A 30 2.33 27.36 -30.67
CA GLY A 30 2.40 27.86 -29.29
C GLY A 30 1.04 27.80 -28.57
N GLN A 31 0.90 27.32 -27.34
CA GLN A 31 1.85 27.26 -26.25
C GLN A 31 1.63 26.00 -25.39
N THR A 32 2.74 25.51 -24.87
CA THR A 32 2.87 24.62 -23.72
C THR A 32 1.95 25.02 -22.57
N SER A 33 1.18 24.08 -22.03
CA SER A 33 1.27 23.68 -20.61
C SER A 33 0.16 22.67 -20.33
N ALA A 34 0.43 21.38 -20.60
CA ALA A 34 -0.24 20.34 -19.85
C ALA A 34 0.29 20.45 -18.42
N ALA A 35 -0.40 21.24 -17.60
CA ALA A 35 -0.15 21.29 -16.18
C ALA A 35 -0.29 19.86 -15.65
N MET A 36 0.86 19.24 -15.40
CA MET A 36 0.96 17.96 -14.72
C MET A 36 0.33 18.20 -13.35
N ALA A 37 -0.87 17.66 -13.14
CA ALA A 37 -1.51 17.66 -11.83
C ALA A 37 -0.65 16.79 -10.91
N ILE A 38 0.38 17.40 -10.32
CA ILE A 38 1.06 16.86 -9.16
C ILE A 38 -0.01 16.87 -8.08
N SER A 39 -0.65 15.71 -7.88
CA SER A 39 -1.53 15.51 -6.74
C SER A 39 -0.66 15.71 -5.50
N ASN A 40 -0.67 16.93 -4.98
CA ASN A 40 -0.07 17.27 -3.71
C ASN A 40 -0.97 16.63 -2.65
N LYS A 41 -0.85 15.31 -2.48
CA LYS A 41 -1.42 14.60 -1.35
C LYS A 41 -0.73 15.21 -0.14
N LYS A 42 -1.34 16.26 0.43
CA LYS A 42 -1.02 16.74 1.77
C LYS A 42 -0.92 15.49 2.62
N LEU A 43 0.29 15.19 3.09
CA LEU A 43 0.54 14.11 4.03
C LEU A 43 -0.23 14.47 5.30
N GLN A 44 -1.49 14.08 5.38
CA GLN A 44 -2.25 14.24 6.60
C GLN A 44 -1.61 13.29 7.60
N LYS A 45 -0.93 13.86 8.61
CA LYS A 45 -0.32 13.10 9.68
C LYS A 45 -1.46 12.43 10.46
N ILE A 46 -1.72 11.16 10.14
CA ILE A 46 -2.72 10.38 10.84
C ILE A 46 -2.24 10.24 12.28
N MET A 47 -2.97 10.84 13.23
CA MET A 47 -2.73 10.63 14.66
C MET A 47 -3.37 9.31 15.05
N THR A 48 -2.57 8.25 15.16
CA THR A 48 -3.05 6.92 15.57
C THR A 48 -2.71 6.65 17.02
N LEU A 49 -3.61 5.99 17.74
CA LEU A 49 -3.32 5.43 19.05
C LEU A 49 -2.16 4.41 18.95
N PRO A 50 -1.24 4.32 19.94
CA PRO A 50 -0.12 3.39 19.88
C PRO A 50 -0.52 1.94 19.66
N ILE A 51 -1.64 1.50 20.25
CA ILE A 51 -2.15 0.13 20.05
C ILE A 51 -2.44 -0.15 18.57
N ASN A 52 -2.94 0.85 17.82
CA ASN A 52 -3.19 0.71 16.39
C ASN A 52 -1.88 0.50 15.63
N GLN A 53 -0.77 1.06 16.11
CA GLN A 53 0.54 0.84 15.50
C GLN A 53 1.01 -0.61 15.71
N ILE A 54 0.79 -1.18 16.90
CA ILE A 54 1.08 -2.60 17.19
C ILE A 54 0.21 -3.52 16.33
N PHE A 55 -1.10 -3.23 16.23
CA PHE A 55 -2.01 -3.96 15.35
C PHE A 55 -1.53 -3.94 13.90
N ARG A 56 -1.04 -2.82 13.39
CA ARG A 56 -0.49 -2.73 12.03
C ARG A 56 0.77 -3.57 11.84
N TYR A 57 1.65 -3.64 12.84
CA TYR A 57 2.83 -4.52 12.77
C TYR A 57 2.43 -6.00 12.71
N LEU A 58 1.45 -6.41 13.50
CA LEU A 58 0.90 -7.76 13.50
C LEU A 58 0.23 -8.11 12.17
N GLN A 59 -0.67 -7.24 11.67
CA GLN A 59 -1.42 -7.49 10.42
C GLN A 59 -0.51 -7.54 9.20
N ASN A 60 0.44 -6.61 9.09
CA ASN A 60 1.34 -6.55 7.94
C ASN A 60 2.47 -7.58 8.01
N ARG A 61 2.61 -8.30 9.15
CA ARG A 61 3.74 -9.19 9.44
C ARG A 61 5.09 -8.48 9.24
N ASN A 62 5.13 -7.19 9.57
CA ASN A 62 6.33 -6.40 9.45
C ASN A 62 7.38 -6.91 10.44
N ARG A 63 8.64 -6.91 10.00
CA ARG A 63 9.74 -7.12 10.92
C ARG A 63 9.91 -5.87 11.76
N VAL A 64 9.92 -6.04 13.07
CA VAL A 64 10.08 -4.96 14.04
C VAL A 64 11.41 -5.12 14.76
N GLN A 65 11.99 -4.00 15.17
CA GLN A 65 13.11 -3.94 16.09
C GLN A 65 12.60 -3.38 17.43
N VAL A 66 12.90 -4.08 18.50
CA VAL A 66 12.55 -3.73 19.88
C VAL A 66 13.82 -3.40 20.65
N TRP A 67 13.81 -2.24 21.31
CA TRP A 67 14.87 -1.80 22.19
C TRP A 67 14.54 -2.25 23.60
N LEU A 68 15.53 -2.84 24.25
CA LEU A 68 15.39 -3.42 25.57
C LEU A 68 15.69 -2.39 26.67
N HIS A 69 14.98 -2.50 27.79
CA HIS A 69 15.27 -1.71 28.98
C HIS A 69 16.67 -2.04 29.53
N GLU A 70 17.42 -1.01 29.92
CA GLU A 70 18.80 -1.07 30.44
C GLU A 70 19.86 -1.71 29.53
N GLN A 71 19.48 -2.26 28.37
CA GLN A 71 20.39 -2.88 27.40
C GLN A 71 20.44 -2.08 26.09
N SER A 72 21.32 -1.08 26.05
CA SER A 72 21.50 -0.23 24.86
C SER A 72 22.15 -0.93 23.66
N ASP A 73 22.95 -1.96 23.93
CA ASP A 73 23.71 -2.70 22.92
C ASP A 73 22.93 -3.84 22.27
N LEU A 74 21.90 -4.36 22.94
CA LEU A 74 21.12 -5.50 22.51
C LEU A 74 19.74 -5.05 22.02
N ARG A 75 19.37 -5.52 20.84
CA ARG A 75 18.03 -5.30 20.28
C ARG A 75 17.43 -6.63 19.87
N ILE A 76 16.12 -6.77 19.99
CA ILE A 76 15.40 -7.93 19.48
C ILE A 76 14.75 -7.54 18.16
N GLU A 77 15.01 -8.29 17.11
CA GLU A 77 14.30 -8.15 15.84
C GLU A 77 13.46 -9.38 15.55
N GLY A 78 12.27 -9.23 15.01
CA GLY A 78 11.42 -10.36 14.62
C GLY A 78 10.05 -9.93 14.15
N ARG A 79 9.13 -10.88 14.00
CA ARG A 79 7.74 -10.63 13.57
C ARG A 79 6.78 -10.86 14.72
N ILE A 80 5.89 -9.90 14.97
CA ILE A 80 4.91 -10.02 16.05
C ILE A 80 3.78 -10.96 15.61
N LEU A 81 3.54 -12.01 16.39
CA LEU A 81 2.42 -12.93 16.22
C LEU A 81 1.22 -12.57 17.11
N GLY A 82 1.48 -11.95 18.26
CA GLY A 82 0.45 -11.60 19.24
C GLY A 82 0.99 -10.65 20.30
N PHE A 83 0.07 -9.95 20.97
CA PHE A 83 0.34 -9.11 22.13
C PHE A 83 -0.83 -9.15 23.11
N ASP A 84 -0.59 -8.77 24.37
CA ASP A 84 -1.61 -8.69 25.43
C ASP A 84 -1.74 -7.27 26.02
N GLU A 85 -2.57 -7.14 27.06
CA GLU A 85 -2.79 -5.87 27.77
C GLU A 85 -1.54 -5.33 28.49
N TYR A 86 -0.58 -6.20 28.80
CA TYR A 86 0.68 -5.86 29.43
C TYR A 86 1.79 -5.57 28.42
N MET A 87 1.47 -5.61 27.11
CA MET A 87 2.44 -5.51 26.00
C MET A 87 3.48 -6.65 25.99
N ASN A 88 3.19 -7.81 26.56
CA ASN A 88 3.98 -9.00 26.30
C ASN A 88 3.81 -9.37 24.82
N LEU A 89 4.91 -9.62 24.11
CA LEU A 89 4.90 -9.89 22.68
C LEU A 89 5.32 -11.33 22.42
N VAL A 90 4.53 -12.04 21.60
CA VAL A 90 4.99 -13.28 20.97
C VAL A 90 5.67 -12.91 19.67
N ILE A 91 6.98 -13.16 19.58
CA ILE A 91 7.81 -12.79 18.42
C ILE A 91 8.33 -14.07 17.74
N ASP A 92 8.11 -14.18 16.43
CA ASP A 92 8.63 -15.23 15.56
C ASP A 92 9.86 -14.77 14.78
N ASP A 93 10.65 -15.73 14.29
CA ASP A 93 11.91 -15.49 13.56
C ASP A 93 12.80 -14.47 14.30
N ALA A 94 12.84 -14.56 15.63
CA ALA A 94 13.49 -13.57 16.45
C ALA A 94 15.01 -13.71 16.39
N GLU A 95 15.68 -12.57 16.34
CA GLU A 95 17.13 -12.42 16.33
C GLU A 95 17.55 -11.40 17.39
N GLU A 96 18.59 -11.74 18.14
CA GLU A 96 19.34 -10.77 18.92
C GLU A 96 20.33 -10.04 18.03
N VAL A 97 20.25 -8.71 18.02
CA VAL A 97 21.13 -7.83 17.27
C VAL A 97 22.02 -7.07 18.25
N LEU A 98 23.31 -7.39 18.24
CA LEU A 98 24.30 -6.63 19.01
C LEU A 98 24.79 -5.45 18.16
N VAL A 99 24.37 -4.24 18.52
CA VAL A 99 24.61 -3.01 17.74
C VAL A 99 26.11 -2.72 17.60
N LYS A 100 26.86 -2.83 18.71
CA LYS A 100 28.31 -2.56 18.72
C LYS A 100 29.11 -3.57 17.88
N LYS A 101 28.76 -4.86 17.99
CA LYS A 101 29.48 -5.95 17.33
C LYS A 101 28.96 -6.23 15.91
N LYS A 102 27.84 -5.63 15.52
CA LYS A 102 27.11 -5.90 14.25
C LYS A 102 26.87 -7.39 14.02
N THR A 103 26.65 -8.14 15.10
CA THR A 103 26.36 -9.57 15.05
C THR A 103 24.88 -9.81 15.27
N ARG A 104 24.37 -10.86 14.63
CA ARG A 104 22.98 -11.31 14.74
C ARG A 104 22.98 -12.76 15.19
N ARG A 105 22.15 -13.07 16.19
CA ARG A 105 21.98 -14.44 16.69
C ARG A 105 20.51 -14.82 16.62
N ALA A 106 20.18 -15.85 15.85
CA ALA A 106 18.82 -16.37 15.80
C ALA A 106 18.47 -17.04 17.14
N ILE A 107 17.30 -16.69 17.66
CA ILE A 107 16.75 -17.23 18.91
C ILE A 107 15.39 -17.92 18.69
N GLY A 108 14.80 -17.79 17.50
CA GLY A 108 13.58 -18.50 17.12
C GLY A 108 12.32 -17.81 17.63
N ARG A 109 11.38 -18.57 18.20
CA ARG A 109 10.13 -18.02 18.75
C ARG A 109 10.26 -17.75 20.23
N ILE A 110 9.97 -16.51 20.64
CA ILE A 110 10.09 -16.09 22.05
C ILE A 110 8.85 -15.34 22.53
N LEU A 111 8.67 -15.31 23.85
CA LEU A 111 7.77 -14.40 24.54
C LEU A 111 8.62 -13.30 25.19
N LEU A 112 8.51 -12.08 24.68
CA LEU A 112 9.17 -10.89 25.24
C LEU A 112 8.22 -10.21 26.22
N LYS A 113 8.67 -9.99 27.45
CA LYS A 113 7.86 -9.33 28.46
C LYS A 113 7.76 -7.82 28.20
N GLY A 114 6.59 -7.23 28.44
CA GLY A 114 6.31 -5.83 28.14
C GLY A 114 7.08 -4.82 29.00
N ASP A 115 7.50 -5.22 30.20
CA ASP A 115 8.37 -4.45 31.10
C ASP A 115 9.76 -4.16 30.51
N ASN A 116 10.22 -5.03 29.62
CA ASN A 116 11.52 -4.90 28.96
C ASN A 116 11.47 -4.04 27.69
N ILE A 117 10.30 -3.55 27.27
CA ILE A 117 10.15 -2.81 26.00
C ILE A 117 10.34 -1.30 26.24
N CYS A 118 11.37 -0.71 25.64
CA CYS A 118 11.56 0.75 25.63
C CYS A 118 11.07 1.43 24.35
N LEU A 119 11.35 0.83 23.19
CA LEU A 119 10.97 1.38 21.89
C LEU A 119 10.73 0.25 20.92
N MET A 120 9.73 0.41 20.06
CA MET A 120 9.46 -0.50 18.95
C MET A 120 9.38 0.28 17.65
N MET A 121 10.09 -0.18 16.62
CA MET A 121 10.12 0.43 15.31
C MET A 121 10.10 -0.62 14.21
N ASN A 122 9.58 -0.26 13.04
CA ASN A 122 9.74 -1.09 11.85
C ASN A 122 11.23 -1.09 11.44
N THR A 123 11.76 -2.26 11.10
CA THR A 123 13.15 -2.38 10.62
C THR A 123 13.33 -1.78 9.22
N GLY A 124 12.24 -1.55 8.47
CA GLY A 124 12.25 -0.83 7.19
C GLY A 124 12.86 -1.61 6.02
N VAL A 125 13.16 -2.89 6.22
CA VAL A 125 13.56 -3.87 5.20
C VAL A 125 12.35 -4.53 4.56
#